data_AF-X0YXV9-F1
#
_entry.id   AF-X0YXV9-F1
#
_cell.length_a   1.000
_cell.length_b   1.000
_cell.length_c   1.000
_cell.angle_alpha   90.00
_cell.angle_beta   90.00
_cell.angle_gamma   90.00
#
_symmetry.space_group_name_H-M   'P 1'
#
loop_
_entity.id
_entity.type
_entity.pdbx_description
1 polymer ?
#
loop_
_entity_poly.entity_id
_entity_poly.type
_entity_poly.pdbx_seq_one_letter_code
_entity_poly.pdbx_strand_id
1 'polypeptide(L)'
;MAKIVKIITPLTDEVVSNLKAGDMVSITGYIYTGRDAAHKRLFSLLQKGEKLPIEIRNQIIYYVGPAPAKPGYACGAAGPTTSYRMDPYAPALLDKGLKGMIGKGLRSKEVIESMKKNNAVYFHPLYIFSISLA
;
A
#
# COMPACT_ATOMS: atom_id res chain seq x y z
N MET A 1 -12.90 24.20 4.44
CA MET A 1 -11.88 23.42 3.72
C MET A 1 -11.61 22.14 4.49
N ALA A 2 -11.65 20.98 3.84
CA ALA A 2 -11.34 19.72 4.52
C ALA A 2 -9.84 19.66 4.84
N LYS A 3 -9.51 19.33 6.09
CA LYS A 3 -8.13 19.28 6.59
C LYS A 3 -7.42 18.07 5.99
N ILE A 4 -6.26 18.28 5.37
CA ILE A 4 -5.41 17.19 4.86
C ILE A 4 -4.48 16.74 5.99
N VAL A 5 -4.51 15.45 6.31
CA VAL A 5 -3.59 14.82 7.27
C VAL A 5 -2.27 14.51 6.56
N LYS A 6 -1.16 15.01 7.09
CA LYS A 6 0.18 14.75 6.54
C LYS A 6 0.75 13.49 7.19
N ILE A 7 1.16 12.54 6.36
CA ILE A 7 1.78 11.27 6.77
C ILE A 7 3.22 11.27 6.23
N ILE A 8 4.18 10.98 7.10
CA ILE A 8 5.57 10.72 6.74
C ILE A 8 5.85 9.25 7.01
N THR A 9 6.40 8.52 6.04
CA THR A 9 6.70 7.09 6.20
C THR A 9 8.00 6.88 7.01
N PRO A 10 8.16 5.77 7.74
CA PRO A 10 7.29 4.59 7.82
C PRO A 10 5.96 4.86 8.56
N LEU A 11 4.91 4.13 8.19
CA LEU A 11 3.59 4.27 8.77
C LEU A 11 3.55 3.55 10.13
N THR A 12 3.60 4.31 11.22
CA THR A 12 3.58 3.75 12.58
C THR A 12 2.15 3.52 13.08
N ASP A 13 2.00 2.71 14.13
CA ASP A 13 0.69 2.47 14.76
C ASP A 13 0.05 3.76 15.28
N GLU A 14 0.85 4.68 15.83
CA GLU A 14 0.37 5.98 16.30
C GLU A 14 -0.23 6.81 15.16
N VAL A 15 0.41 6.83 13.99
CA VAL A 15 -0.14 7.53 12.83
C VAL A 15 -1.45 6.88 12.40
N VAL A 16 -1.50 5.55 12.33
CA VAL A 16 -2.71 4.82 11.92
C VAL A 16 -3.88 5.05 12.88
N SER A 17 -3.65 5.00 14.19
CA SER A 17 -4.70 5.17 15.20
C SER A 17 -5.33 6.57 15.20
N ASN A 18 -4.66 7.56 14.61
CA ASN A 18 -5.19 8.91 14.44
C ASN A 18 -5.99 9.11 13.13
N LEU A 19 -6.00 8.12 12.23
CA LEU A 19 -6.73 8.18 10.96
C LEU A 19 -8.16 7.69 11.10
N LYS A 20 -9.08 8.32 10.38
CA LYS A 20 -10.47 7.91 10.23
C LYS A 20 -10.80 7.67 8.77
N ALA A 21 -11.74 6.75 8.52
CA ALA A 21 -12.26 6.53 7.18
C ALA A 21 -12.88 7.84 6.65
N GLY A 22 -12.49 8.22 5.43
CA GLY A 22 -12.91 9.50 4.82
C GLY A 22 -11.90 10.63 4.98
N ASP A 23 -10.86 10.47 5.80
CA ASP A 23 -9.79 11.46 5.89
C ASP A 23 -9.04 11.57 4.56
N MET A 24 -8.76 12.82 4.16
CA MET A 24 -7.83 13.08 3.07
C MET A 24 -6.41 13.14 3.62
N VAL A 25 -5.53 12.35 3.03
CA VAL A 25 -4.13 12.23 3.46
C VAL A 25 -3.17 12.64 2.35
N SER A 26 -2.02 13.18 2.75
CA SER A 26 -0.87 13.38 1.88
C SER A 26 0.30 12.58 2.46
N ILE A 27 0.84 11.64 1.68
CA ILE A 27 1.89 10.72 2.09
C ILE A 27 3.22 11.19 1.48
N THR A 28 4.25 11.35 2.31
CA THR A 28 5.61 11.72 1.90
C THR A 28 6.59 10.69 2.43
N GLY A 29 7.56 10.28 1.60
CA GLY A 29 8.60 9.32 1.95
C GLY A 29 8.60 8.09 1.04
N TYR A 30 9.20 7.00 1.52
CA TYR A 30 9.33 5.77 0.76
C TYR A 30 8.10 4.88 0.90
N ILE A 31 7.64 4.35 -0.22
CA ILE A 31 6.62 3.30 -0.33
C ILE A 31 7.09 2.26 -1.33
N TYR A 32 6.61 1.02 -1.19
CA TYR A 32 6.87 -0.02 -2.19
C TYR A 32 5.78 0.00 -3.25
N THR A 33 6.12 -0.43 -4.46
CA THR A 33 5.15 -0.73 -5.50
C THR A 33 5.11 -2.23 -5.76
N GLY A 34 3.91 -2.76 -6.02
CA GLY A 34 3.77 -4.18 -6.30
C GLY A 34 2.32 -4.56 -6.54
N ARG A 35 2.10 -5.45 -7.51
CA ARG A 35 0.77 -5.98 -7.87
C ARG A 35 0.76 -7.50 -7.84
N ASP A 36 0.02 -8.14 -8.73
CA ASP A 36 -0.26 -9.57 -8.83
C ASP A 36 0.99 -10.46 -8.64
N ALA A 37 2.01 -10.31 -9.50
CA ALA A 37 3.21 -11.18 -9.47
C ALA A 37 4.06 -10.98 -8.21
N ALA A 38 4.19 -9.74 -7.74
CA ALA A 38 4.94 -9.42 -6.53
C ALA A 38 4.25 -10.04 -5.30
N HIS A 39 2.94 -9.87 -5.16
CA HIS A 39 2.18 -10.44 -4.03
C HIS A 39 2.21 -11.97 -4.05
N LYS A 40 2.04 -12.60 -5.22
CA LYS A 40 2.14 -14.06 -5.35
C LYS A 40 3.51 -14.58 -4.91
N ARG A 41 4.60 -13.89 -5.28
CA ARG A 41 5.96 -14.25 -4.87
C ARG A 41 6.14 -14.10 -3.35
N LEU A 42 5.77 -12.95 -2.78
CA LEU A 42 5.90 -12.72 -1.34
C LEU A 42 5.08 -13.74 -0.54
N PHE A 43 3.84 -14.00 -0.94
CA PHE A 43 2.99 -15.00 -0.31
C PHE A 43 3.60 -16.41 -0.39
N SER A 44 4.13 -16.80 -1.56
CA SER A 44 4.79 -18.11 -1.70
C SER A 44 6.00 -18.25 -0.77
N LEU A 45 6.79 -17.20 -0.55
CA LEU A 45 7.91 -17.23 0.39
C LEU A 45 7.41 -17.40 1.83
N LEU A 46 6.35 -16.68 2.21
CA LEU A 46 5.73 -16.83 3.53
C LEU A 46 5.22 -18.25 3.78
N GLN A 47 4.57 -18.86 2.79
CA GLN A 47 4.09 -20.24 2.88
C GLN A 47 5.22 -21.26 3.06
N LYS A 48 6.41 -20.97 2.53
CA LYS A 48 7.61 -21.79 2.70
C LYS A 48 8.39 -21.47 3.99
N GLY A 49 7.96 -20.49 4.77
CA GLY A 49 8.71 -20.01 5.95
C GLY A 49 10.01 -19.28 5.60
N GLU A 50 10.18 -18.87 4.34
CA GLU A 50 11.37 -18.16 3.87
C GLU A 50 11.32 -16.67 4.24
N LYS A 51 12.50 -16.04 4.33
CA LYS A 51 12.60 -14.60 4.56
C LYS A 51 12.10 -13.81 3.35
N LEU A 52 11.37 -12.73 3.60
CA LEU A 52 10.97 -11.81 2.54
C LEU A 52 12.20 -11.05 2.00
N PRO A 53 12.24 -10.75 0.69
CA PRO A 53 13.32 -9.98 0.07
C PRO A 53 13.25 -8.48 0.41
N ILE A 54 12.23 -8.05 1.14
CA ILE A 54 11.99 -6.67 1.57
C ILE A 54 11.53 -6.67 3.03
N GLU A 55 11.86 -5.60 3.76
CA GLU A 55 11.26 -5.34 5.07
C GLU A 55 9.87 -4.77 4.86
N ILE A 56 8.84 -5.45 5.40
CA ILE A 56 7.44 -5.08 5.17
C ILE A 56 6.82 -4.36 6.36
N ARG A 57 7.45 -4.45 7.54
CA ARG A 57 6.94 -3.86 8.78
C ARG A 57 6.83 -2.35 8.65
N ASN A 58 5.65 -1.81 8.98
CA ASN A 58 5.33 -0.37 8.94
C ASN A 58 5.34 0.24 7.52
N GLN A 59 5.43 -0.58 6.48
CA GLN A 59 5.52 -0.09 5.11
C GLN A 59 4.16 -0.02 4.43
N ILE A 60 4.13 0.74 3.34
CA ILE A 60 2.97 0.90 2.48
C ILE A 60 3.27 0.27 1.13
N ILE A 61 2.37 -0.58 0.64
CA ILE A 61 2.45 -1.11 -0.73
C ILE A 61 1.41 -0.42 -1.61
N TYR A 62 1.88 0.24 -2.67
CA TYR A 62 1.05 0.79 -3.73
C TYR A 62 0.86 -0.22 -4.86
N TYR A 63 -0.40 -0.57 -5.11
CA TYR A 63 -0.79 -1.47 -6.17
C TYR A 63 -0.78 -0.76 -7.52
N VAL A 64 0.41 -0.65 -8.10
CA VAL A 64 0.66 0.03 -9.37
C VAL A 64 1.65 -0.74 -10.23
N GLY A 65 1.51 -0.61 -11.54
CA GLY A 65 2.55 -0.90 -12.52
C GLY A 65 2.83 0.37 -13.30
N PRO A 66 3.86 1.15 -12.94
CA PRO A 66 4.12 2.44 -13.60
C PRO A 66 4.48 2.23 -15.07
N ALA A 67 4.01 3.12 -15.93
CA ALA A 67 4.45 3.16 -17.32
C ALA A 67 5.94 3.57 -17.42
N PRO A 68 6.61 3.29 -18.55
CA PRO A 68 7.96 3.77 -18.79
C PRO A 68 8.06 5.29 -18.62
N ALA A 69 9.15 5.73 -18.00
CA ALA A 69 9.42 7.15 -17.82
C ALA A 69 9.79 7.81 -19.16
N LYS A 70 9.32 9.05 -19.37
CA LYS A 70 9.82 9.91 -20.45
C LYS A 70 11.18 10.50 -20.06
N PRO A 71 12.05 10.89 -21.02
CA PRO A 71 13.29 11.58 -20.70
C PRO A 71 13.05 12.80 -19.80
N GLY A 72 13.83 12.93 -18.73
CA GLY A 72 13.70 14.01 -17.74
C GLY A 72 12.62 13.80 -16.67
N TYR A 73 11.88 12.69 -16.71
CA TYR A 73 10.91 12.32 -15.68
C TYR A 73 11.41 11.10 -14.92
N ALA A 74 11.19 11.08 -13.60
CA ALA A 74 11.64 9.97 -12.77
C ALA A 74 10.74 8.73 -12.87
N CYS A 75 9.47 8.88 -13.29
CA CYS A 75 8.61 7.75 -13.65
C CYS A 75 7.57 8.12 -14.71
N GLY A 76 6.96 7.12 -15.36
CA GLY A 76 5.78 7.31 -16.19
C GLY A 76 4.49 7.37 -15.36
N ALA A 77 3.35 7.36 -16.05
CA ALA A 77 2.04 7.36 -15.40
C ALA A 77 1.89 6.17 -14.44
N ALA A 78 1.49 6.45 -13.19
CA ALA A 78 1.40 5.47 -12.12
C ALA A 78 -0.02 5.49 -11.52
N GLY A 79 -1.00 4.98 -12.29
CA GLY A 79 -2.39 4.85 -11.83
C GLY A 79 -2.61 3.58 -11.00
N PRO A 80 -3.52 3.61 -10.00
CA PRO A 80 -3.83 2.44 -9.17
C PRO A 80 -4.46 1.32 -9.98
N THR A 81 -4.16 0.09 -9.58
CA THR A 81 -4.87 -1.09 -10.07
C THR A 81 -5.91 -1.59 -9.06
N THR A 82 -6.79 -2.48 -9.52
CA THR A 82 -7.90 -2.98 -8.71
C THR A 82 -7.40 -3.89 -7.59
N SER A 83 -7.72 -3.52 -6.35
CA SER A 83 -7.16 -4.11 -5.13
C SER A 83 -7.64 -5.52 -4.82
N TYR A 84 -8.85 -5.91 -5.25
CA TYR A 84 -9.40 -7.24 -4.94
C TYR A 84 -8.50 -8.38 -5.43
N ARG A 85 -7.69 -8.15 -6.47
CA ARG A 85 -6.75 -9.17 -7.01
C ARG A 85 -5.63 -9.55 -6.04
N MET A 86 -5.38 -8.70 -5.03
CA MET A 86 -4.39 -8.94 -3.98
C MET A 86 -5.01 -9.45 -2.68
N ASP A 87 -6.34 -9.56 -2.59
CA ASP A 87 -7.05 -10.02 -1.39
C ASP A 87 -6.61 -11.40 -0.89
N PRO A 88 -6.35 -12.40 -1.75
CA PRO A 88 -5.88 -13.71 -1.28
C PRO A 88 -4.50 -13.68 -0.60
N TYR A 89 -3.72 -12.62 -0.81
CA TYR A 89 -2.34 -12.51 -0.32
C TYR A 89 -2.21 -11.50 0.82
N ALA A 90 -3.07 -10.48 0.85
CA ALA A 90 -2.97 -9.36 1.76
C ALA A 90 -3.00 -9.77 3.26
N PRO A 91 -3.88 -10.68 3.72
CA PRO A 91 -3.92 -11.05 5.15
C PRO A 91 -2.58 -11.59 5.67
N ALA A 92 -1.89 -12.42 4.90
CA ALA A 92 -0.60 -12.97 5.28
C ALA A 92 0.51 -11.89 5.34
N LEU A 93 0.44 -10.88 4.48
CA LEU A 93 1.37 -9.75 4.49
C LEU A 93 1.08 -8.80 5.65
N LEU A 94 -0.20 -8.57 5.97
CA LEU A 94 -0.65 -7.79 7.13
C LEU A 94 -0.17 -8.42 8.44
N ASP A 95 -0.29 -9.74 8.57
CA ASP A 95 0.22 -10.50 9.73
C ASP A 95 1.76 -10.43 9.86
N LYS A 96 2.48 -10.04 8.80
CA LYS A 96 3.94 -9.77 8.83
C LYS A 96 4.30 -8.31 9.05
N GLY A 97 3.31 -7.44 9.27
CA GLY A 97 3.51 -6.05 9.64
C GLY A 97 3.32 -5.04 8.50
N LEU A 98 2.82 -5.46 7.33
CA LEU A 98 2.36 -4.52 6.31
C LEU A 98 1.33 -3.57 6.92
N LYS A 99 1.56 -2.26 6.83
CA LYS A 99 0.74 -1.28 7.56
C LYS A 99 -0.20 -0.49 6.66
N GLY A 100 0.20 -0.26 5.41
CA GLY A 100 -0.60 0.48 4.44
C GLY A 100 -0.72 -0.22 3.11
N MET A 101 -1.87 -0.04 2.47
CA MET A 101 -2.12 -0.50 1.10
C MET A 101 -2.75 0.66 0.31
N ILE A 102 -2.29 0.91 -0.91
CA ILE A 102 -2.87 1.91 -1.81
C ILE A 102 -3.40 1.22 -3.06
N GLY A 103 -4.65 1.46 -3.44
CA GLY A 103 -5.24 0.89 -4.65
C GLY A 103 -6.67 1.34 -4.89
N LYS A 104 -7.36 0.75 -5.88
CA LYS A 104 -8.76 1.11 -6.19
C LYS A 104 -9.73 -0.07 -6.01
N GLY A 105 -10.99 0.26 -5.76
CA GLY A 105 -12.06 -0.71 -5.54
C GLY A 105 -12.17 -1.17 -4.09
N LEU A 106 -13.22 -1.95 -3.84
CA LEU A 106 -13.54 -2.52 -2.53
C LEU A 106 -12.58 -3.68 -2.19
N ARG A 107 -12.46 -3.97 -0.90
CA ARG A 107 -11.72 -5.11 -0.35
C ARG A 107 -12.68 -6.16 0.18
N SER A 108 -12.27 -7.42 0.19
CA SER A 108 -13.02 -8.52 0.81
C SER A 108 -13.17 -8.32 2.33
N LYS A 109 -14.19 -8.97 2.90
CA LYS A 109 -14.39 -8.98 4.37
C LYS A 109 -13.17 -9.52 5.11
N GLU A 110 -12.52 -10.55 4.57
CA GLU A 110 -11.32 -11.15 5.16
C GLU A 110 -10.17 -10.13 5.27
N VAL A 111 -9.95 -9.33 4.23
CA VAL A 111 -8.94 -8.26 4.28
C VAL A 111 -9.34 -7.18 5.29
N ILE A 112 -10.60 -6.79 5.34
CA ILE A 112 -11.09 -5.79 6.31
C ILE A 112 -10.86 -6.26 7.74
N GLU A 113 -11.18 -7.51 8.07
CA GLU A 113 -10.95 -8.07 9.40
C GLU A 113 -9.45 -8.20 9.72
N SER A 114 -8.64 -8.63 8.74
CA SER A 114 -7.18 -8.66 8.90
C SER A 114 -6.58 -7.26 9.10
N MET A 115 -7.11 -6.23 8.44
CA MET A 115 -6.71 -4.84 8.65
C MET A 115 -7.01 -4.37 10.07
N LYS A 116 -8.20 -4.68 10.59
CA LYS A 116 -8.57 -4.36 11.98
C LYS A 116 -7.65 -5.06 12.97
N LYS A 117 -7.39 -6.35 12.77
CA LYS A 117 -6.47 -7.16 13.61
C LYS A 117 -5.06 -6.56 13.65
N ASN A 118 -4.55 -6.08 12.52
CA ASN A 118 -3.16 -5.63 12.36
C ASN A 118 -2.99 -4.10 12.47
N ASN A 119 -4.05 -3.37 12.82
CA ASN A 119 -4.08 -1.90 12.85
C ASN A 119 -3.53 -1.30 11.53
N ALA A 120 -4.06 -1.76 10.39
CA ALA A 120 -3.59 -1.38 9.06
C ALA A 120 -4.66 -0.59 8.29
N VAL A 121 -4.22 0.21 7.33
CA VAL A 121 -5.08 1.15 6.57
C VAL A 121 -5.01 0.92 5.07
N TYR A 122 -6.13 1.18 4.41
CA TYR A 122 -6.26 1.14 2.97
C TYR A 122 -6.60 2.54 2.45
N PHE A 123 -5.77 3.03 1.54
CA PHE A 123 -5.92 4.35 0.95
C PHE A 123 -6.48 4.22 -0.47
N HIS A 124 -7.58 4.92 -0.72
CA HIS A 124 -8.10 5.11 -2.07
C HIS A 124 -7.51 6.39 -2.66
N PRO A 125 -6.73 6.33 -3.75
CA PRO A 125 -6.13 7.53 -4.32
C PRO A 125 -7.18 8.37 -5.07
N LEU A 126 -7.24 9.65 -4.73
CA LEU A 126 -8.18 10.62 -5.32
C LEU A 126 -7.71 11.15 -6.68
N TYR A 127 -6.39 11.16 -6.94
CA TYR A 127 -5.79 11.61 -8.18
C TYR A 127 -4.83 10.56 -8.74
N ILE A 128 -4.68 10.53 -10.07
CA ILE A 128 -3.61 9.78 -10.73
C ILE A 128 -2.30 10.46 -10.30
N PHE A 129 -1.52 9.80 -9.45
CA PHE A 129 -0.29 10.38 -8.89
C PHE A 129 0.63 10.85 -10.01
N SER A 130 0.99 12.13 -9.98
CA SER A 130 2.32 12.54 -10.45
C SER A 130 3.27 12.12 -9.32
N ILE A 131 3.89 10.95 -9.48
CA ILE A 131 4.99 10.60 -8.60
C ILE A 131 6.14 11.54 -8.99
N SER A 132 6.37 12.55 -8.17
CA SER A 132 7.61 13.33 -8.23
C SER A 132 8.62 12.58 -7.37
N LEU A 133 9.31 11.60 -7.97
CA LEU A 133 10.57 11.11 -7.42
C LEU A 133 11.58 12.23 -7.73
N ALA A 134 12.09 12.87 -6.69
CA ALA A 134 13.23 13.79 -6.82
C ALA A 134 14.46 13.02 -7.31
#